data_AF-A0A843TW82-F1
#
_entry.id   AF-A0A843TW82-F1
#
_cell.length_a   1.000
_cell.length_b   1.000
_cell.length_c   1.000
_cell.angle_alpha   90.00
_cell.angle_beta   90.00
_cell.angle_gamma   90.00
#
_symmetry.space_group_name_H-M   'P 1'
#
loop_
_entity.id
_entity.type
_entity.pdbx_description
1 polymer ?
#
loop_
_entity_poly.entity_id
_entity_poly.type
_entity_poly.pdbx_seq_one_letter_code
_entity_poly.pdbx_strand_id
1 'polypeptide(L)'
;MKYRHQLAQLINSAEFLQHVDTLRLDSKDVALQVQDLISNARFWEKVSYYLKVIEPLVLILKMVDGDDKNDMGYLYEAMDKAKEKLRERNPKAYRKWWAIIDKRWEMTLHHDFHAAGYFFNPKIQYKDDVHNDGEVMRGTINVIPRIARSMNERLDAVAEVERYKMKVGIYGGYDMTYAAQRLSPDGFTCLGVCLKS
;
A
#
# COMPACT_ATOMS: atom_id res chain seq x y z
N MET A 1 -20.33 -8.27 6.91
CA MET A 1 -20.22 -8.26 5.44
C MET A 1 -21.53 -7.72 4.89
N LYS A 2 -21.49 -6.61 4.13
CA LYS A 2 -22.67 -5.78 3.82
C LYS A 2 -23.82 -6.54 3.15
N TYR A 3 -23.52 -7.43 2.21
CA TYR A 3 -24.54 -8.07 1.36
C TYR A 3 -24.94 -9.48 1.79
N ARG A 4 -24.31 -10.08 2.81
CA ARG A 4 -24.59 -11.48 3.22
C ARG A 4 -26.07 -11.72 3.50
N HIS A 5 -26.68 -10.85 4.29
CA HIS A 5 -28.08 -11.00 4.70
C HIS A 5 -29.04 -10.84 3.53
N GLN A 6 -28.80 -9.84 2.67
CA GLN A 6 -29.61 -9.59 1.48
C GLN A 6 -29.51 -10.75 0.48
N LEU A 7 -28.31 -11.31 0.30
CA LEU A 7 -28.10 -12.47 -0.57
C LEU A 7 -28.80 -13.73 -0.03
N ALA A 8 -28.74 -13.93 1.29
CA ALA A 8 -29.46 -15.02 1.96
C ALA A 8 -30.98 -14.85 1.87
N GLN A 9 -31.50 -13.62 1.97
CA GLN A 9 -32.93 -13.36 1.75
C GLN A 9 -33.33 -13.63 0.30
N LEU A 10 -32.53 -13.18 -0.68
CA LEU A 10 -32.79 -13.38 -2.10
C LEU A 10 -32.85 -14.89 -2.45
N ILE A 11 -31.85 -15.67 -2.03
CA ILE A 11 -31.73 -17.10 -2.39
C ILE A 11 -32.76 -18.00 -1.66
N ASN A 12 -33.41 -17.47 -0.62
CA ASN A 12 -34.46 -18.17 0.14
C ASN A 12 -35.85 -17.54 -0.08
N SER A 13 -35.98 -16.62 -1.05
CA SER A 13 -37.26 -16.01 -1.39
C SER A 13 -38.19 -16.99 -2.10
N ALA A 14 -39.50 -16.80 -1.95
CA ALA A 14 -40.48 -17.67 -2.60
C ALA A 14 -40.36 -17.60 -4.13
N GLU A 15 -40.08 -16.40 -4.66
CA GLU A 15 -39.87 -16.13 -6.07
C GLU A 15 -38.67 -16.90 -6.62
N PHE A 16 -37.55 -16.92 -5.88
CA PHE A 16 -36.36 -17.67 -6.28
C PHE A 16 -36.64 -19.18 -6.27
N LEU A 17 -37.25 -19.71 -5.20
CA LEU A 17 -37.56 -21.13 -5.08
C LEU A 17 -38.51 -21.61 -6.19
N GLN A 18 -39.57 -20.84 -6.46
CA GLN A 18 -40.48 -21.13 -7.57
C GLN A 18 -39.76 -21.12 -8.92
N HIS A 19 -38.86 -20.17 -9.15
CA HIS A 19 -38.07 -20.16 -10.38
C HIS A 19 -37.18 -21.40 -10.50
N VAL A 20 -36.51 -21.79 -9.41
CA VAL A 20 -35.65 -22.99 -9.37
C VAL A 20 -36.42 -24.26 -9.73
N ASP A 21 -37.68 -24.37 -9.35
CA ASP A 21 -38.53 -25.51 -9.73
C ASP A 21 -38.87 -25.58 -11.22
N THR A 22 -38.78 -24.45 -11.94
CA THR A 22 -38.98 -24.40 -13.40
C THR A 22 -37.73 -24.71 -14.21
N LEU A 23 -36.56 -24.78 -13.55
CA LEU A 23 -35.28 -25.02 -14.23
C LEU A 23 -35.12 -26.47 -14.67
N ARG A 24 -34.30 -26.67 -15.71
CA ARG A 24 -33.79 -28.01 -16.08
C ARG A 24 -32.96 -28.59 -14.93
N LEU A 25 -32.89 -29.92 -14.84
CA LEU A 25 -32.26 -30.63 -13.73
C LEU A 25 -30.83 -30.17 -13.43
N ASP A 26 -30.00 -30.02 -14.46
CA ASP A 26 -28.63 -29.54 -14.36
C ASP A 26 -28.54 -28.13 -13.75
N SER A 27 -29.41 -27.22 -14.18
CA SER A 27 -29.49 -25.84 -13.69
C SER A 27 -30.09 -25.78 -12.28
N LYS A 28 -31.02 -26.67 -11.96
CA LYS A 28 -31.62 -26.82 -10.63
C LYS A 28 -30.58 -27.28 -9.61
N ASP A 29 -29.76 -28.27 -9.96
CA ASP A 29 -28.68 -28.75 -9.10
C ASP A 29 -27.67 -27.63 -8.78
N VAL A 30 -27.30 -26.82 -9.77
CA VAL A 30 -26.43 -25.65 -9.57
C VAL A 30 -27.08 -24.63 -8.64
N ALA A 31 -28.38 -24.34 -8.81
CA ALA A 31 -29.08 -23.39 -7.95
C ALA A 31 -29.13 -23.85 -6.48
N LEU A 32 -29.35 -25.15 -6.25
CA LEU A 32 -29.33 -25.74 -4.91
C LEU A 32 -27.91 -25.70 -4.29
N GLN A 33 -26.86 -25.95 -5.07
CA GLN A 33 -25.48 -25.81 -4.60
C GLN A 33 -25.15 -24.37 -4.20
N VAL A 34 -25.60 -23.38 -4.99
CA VAL A 34 -25.43 -21.96 -4.66
C VAL A 34 -26.18 -21.62 -3.37
N GLN A 35 -27.39 -22.14 -3.18
CA GLN A 35 -28.16 -21.96 -1.96
C GLN A 35 -27.46 -22.54 -0.72
N ASP A 36 -26.94 -23.76 -0.82
CA ASP A 36 -26.16 -24.38 0.26
C ASP A 36 -24.93 -23.53 0.59
N LEU A 37 -24.17 -23.12 -0.43
CA LEU A 37 -22.97 -22.30 -0.28
C LEU A 37 -23.26 -20.95 0.41
N ILE A 38 -24.31 -20.24 -0.02
CA ILE A 38 -24.72 -18.95 0.54
C ILE A 38 -25.28 -19.12 1.97
N SER A 39 -25.86 -20.27 2.29
CA SER A 39 -26.34 -20.56 3.64
C SER A 39 -25.21 -21.01 4.58
N ASN A 40 -24.09 -21.48 4.03
CA ASN A 40 -22.97 -22.04 4.77
C ASN A 40 -22.19 -20.98 5.56
N ALA A 41 -22.17 -21.08 6.89
CA ALA A 41 -21.44 -20.15 7.76
C ALA A 41 -19.92 -20.16 7.52
N ARG A 42 -19.32 -21.34 7.31
CA ARG A 42 -17.87 -21.49 7.08
C ARG A 42 -17.44 -20.84 5.76
N PHE A 43 -18.30 -20.86 4.75
CA PHE A 43 -18.05 -20.14 3.51
C PHE A 43 -17.87 -18.64 3.79
N TRP A 44 -18.79 -18.03 4.54
CA TRP A 44 -18.71 -16.60 4.88
C TRP A 44 -17.54 -16.25 5.80
N GLU A 45 -17.14 -17.14 6.70
CA GLU A 45 -15.92 -16.97 7.48
C GLU A 45 -14.69 -16.88 6.58
N LYS A 46 -14.58 -17.76 5.59
CA LYS A 46 -13.50 -17.71 4.58
C LYS A 46 -13.57 -16.44 3.74
N VAL A 47 -14.74 -16.06 3.23
CA VAL A 47 -14.90 -14.83 2.45
C VAL A 47 -14.51 -13.61 3.28
N SER A 48 -14.95 -13.52 4.54
CA SER A 48 -14.57 -12.46 5.46
C SER A 48 -13.05 -12.40 5.68
N TYR A 49 -12.42 -13.56 5.84
CA TYR A 49 -10.97 -13.67 5.94
C TYR A 49 -10.25 -13.17 4.68
N TYR A 50 -10.66 -13.59 3.48
CA TYR A 50 -10.04 -13.14 2.23
C TYR A 50 -10.26 -11.64 1.97
N LEU A 51 -11.44 -11.11 2.27
CA LEU A 51 -11.71 -9.67 2.15
C LEU A 51 -10.78 -8.85 3.05
N LYS A 52 -10.52 -9.30 4.29
CA LYS A 52 -9.58 -8.63 5.20
C LYS A 52 -8.15 -8.57 4.65
N VAL A 53 -7.77 -9.55 3.83
CA VAL A 53 -6.46 -9.65 3.18
C VAL A 53 -6.38 -8.78 1.92
N ILE A 54 -7.43 -8.82 1.09
CA ILE A 54 -7.46 -8.17 -0.23
C ILE A 54 -7.77 -6.67 -0.14
N GLU A 55 -8.62 -6.27 0.82
CA GLU A 55 -9.02 -4.87 1.03
C GLU A 55 -7.84 -3.87 1.02
N PRO A 56 -6.77 -4.03 1.83
CA PRO A 56 -5.66 -3.09 1.81
C PRO A 56 -4.91 -3.06 0.46
N LEU A 57 -4.86 -4.17 -0.27
CA LEU A 57 -4.23 -4.23 -1.59
C LEU A 57 -5.07 -3.49 -2.65
N VAL A 58 -6.39 -3.63 -2.60
CA VAL A 58 -7.30 -2.88 -3.48
C VAL A 58 -7.21 -1.38 -3.24
N LEU A 59 -7.01 -0.94 -1.99
CA LEU A 59 -6.81 0.47 -1.69
C LEU A 59 -5.51 1.00 -2.31
N ILE A 60 -4.43 0.23 -2.27
CA ILE A 60 -3.17 0.60 -2.94
C ILE A 60 -3.35 0.69 -4.45
N LEU A 61 -4.01 -0.30 -5.06
CA LEU A 61 -4.28 -0.27 -6.51
C LEU A 61 -5.11 0.95 -6.90
N LYS A 62 -6.13 1.29 -6.10
CA LYS A 62 -6.91 2.53 -6.32
C LYS A 62 -6.08 3.80 -6.20
N MET A 63 -5.05 3.81 -5.35
CA MET A 63 -4.10 4.93 -5.31
C MET A 63 -3.28 4.96 -6.60
N VAL A 64 -2.70 3.84 -7.04
CA VAL A 64 -1.91 3.79 -8.27
C VAL A 64 -2.73 4.16 -9.52
N ASP A 65 -3.98 3.71 -9.58
CA ASP A 65 -4.88 3.95 -10.72
C ASP A 65 -5.56 5.34 -10.67
N GLY A 66 -5.47 6.06 -9.56
CA GLY A 66 -6.04 7.39 -9.44
C GLY A 66 -5.20 8.42 -10.21
N ASP A 67 -5.84 9.29 -10.99
CA ASP A 67 -5.18 10.41 -11.70
C ASP A 67 -4.55 11.45 -10.76
N ASP A 68 -4.81 11.35 -9.45
CA ASP A 68 -4.11 12.15 -8.44
C ASP A 68 -2.63 11.77 -8.45
N LYS A 69 -1.75 12.77 -8.58
CA LYS A 69 -0.29 12.63 -8.49
C LYS A 69 0.10 12.01 -7.15
N ASN A 70 0.06 10.69 -7.06
CA ASN A 70 0.53 9.98 -5.90
C ASN A 70 2.04 10.01 -5.95
N ASP A 71 2.61 10.89 -5.12
CA ASP A 71 4.03 10.96 -4.86
C ASP A 71 4.53 9.54 -4.50
N MET A 72 5.59 9.12 -5.19
CA MET A 72 6.18 7.78 -5.12
C MET A 72 6.41 7.32 -3.67
N GLY A 73 6.66 8.25 -2.75
CA GLY A 73 6.81 7.97 -1.32
C GLY A 73 5.53 7.54 -0.59
N TYR A 74 4.36 8.07 -0.95
CA TYR A 74 3.10 7.65 -0.34
C TYR A 74 2.68 6.25 -0.78
N LEU A 75 3.02 5.85 -2.01
CA LEU A 75 2.76 4.50 -2.48
C LEU A 75 3.51 3.46 -1.62
N TYR A 76 4.79 3.71 -1.37
CA TYR A 76 5.61 2.86 -0.51
C TYR A 76 5.05 2.82 0.93
N GLU A 77 4.70 3.98 1.51
CA GLU A 77 4.10 4.04 2.84
C GLU A 77 2.77 3.27 2.92
N ALA A 78 1.93 3.38 1.88
CA ALA A 78 0.67 2.66 1.81
C ALA A 78 0.88 1.15 1.74
N MET A 79 1.90 0.69 1.00
CA MET A 79 2.28 -0.73 0.94
C MET A 79 2.73 -1.25 2.31
N ASP A 80 3.59 -0.52 3.01
CA ASP A 80 4.06 -0.92 4.33
C ASP A 80 2.89 -0.98 5.34
N LYS A 81 2.04 0.04 5.36
CA LYS A 81 0.82 0.07 6.20
C LYS A 81 -0.16 -1.06 5.87
N ALA A 82 -0.25 -1.47 4.61
CA ALA A 82 -1.07 -2.61 4.21
C ALA A 82 -0.53 -3.93 4.77
N LYS A 83 0.79 -4.14 4.70
CA LYS A 83 1.46 -5.31 5.28
C LYS A 83 1.28 -5.37 6.79
N GLU A 84 1.41 -4.25 7.47
CA GLU A 84 1.22 -4.14 8.92
C GLU A 84 -0.23 -4.41 9.35
N LYS A 85 -1.21 -3.78 8.70
CA LYS A 85 -2.64 -4.09 8.94
C LYS A 85 -2.97 -5.57 8.72
N LEU A 86 -2.35 -6.19 7.72
CA LEU A 86 -2.53 -7.61 7.46
C LEU A 86 -1.90 -8.48 8.57
N ARG A 87 -0.73 -8.07 9.08
CA ARG A 87 -0.08 -8.71 10.23
C ARG A 87 -0.96 -8.67 11.48
N GLU A 88 -1.51 -7.51 11.81
CA GLU A 88 -2.42 -7.32 12.94
C GLU A 88 -3.69 -8.18 12.82
N ARG A 89 -4.29 -8.22 11.63
CA ARG A 89 -5.51 -8.99 11.36
C ARG A 89 -5.27 -10.50 11.30
N ASN A 90 -4.05 -10.93 11.01
CA ASN A 90 -3.72 -12.34 10.79
C ASN A 90 -2.33 -12.75 11.33
N PRO A 91 -2.09 -12.60 12.65
CA PRO A 91 -0.75 -12.74 13.23
C PRO A 91 -0.14 -14.13 13.08
N LYS A 92 -0.96 -15.17 12.88
CA LYS A 92 -0.51 -16.56 12.73
C LYS A 92 -0.12 -16.93 11.30
N ALA A 93 -0.61 -16.20 10.28
CA ALA A 93 -0.40 -16.58 8.87
C ALA A 93 0.05 -15.43 7.97
N TYR A 94 0.31 -14.23 8.51
CA TYR A 94 0.69 -13.05 7.72
C TYR A 94 1.93 -13.26 6.85
N ARG A 95 2.92 -14.05 7.31
CA ARG A 95 4.18 -14.29 6.57
C ARG A 95 3.94 -14.86 5.17
N LYS A 96 2.97 -15.76 5.02
CA LYS A 96 2.62 -16.33 3.69
C LYS A 96 2.07 -15.25 2.76
N TRP A 97 1.26 -14.35 3.29
CA TRP A 97 0.71 -13.24 2.53
C TRP A 97 1.77 -12.18 2.21
N TRP A 98 2.63 -11.83 3.16
CA TRP A 98 3.77 -10.95 2.93
C TRP A 98 4.64 -11.48 1.79
N ALA A 99 5.01 -12.76 1.79
CA ALA A 99 5.80 -13.34 0.71
C ALA A 99 5.13 -13.21 -0.68
N ILE A 100 3.79 -13.33 -0.76
CA ILE A 100 3.04 -13.13 -2.01
C ILE A 100 3.03 -11.65 -2.41
N ILE A 101 2.80 -10.76 -1.44
CA ILE A 101 2.77 -9.30 -1.65
C ILE A 101 4.14 -8.81 -2.09
N ASP A 102 5.20 -9.17 -1.36
CA ASP A 102 6.59 -8.78 -1.63
C ASP A 102 7.02 -9.24 -3.03
N LYS A 103 6.74 -10.50 -3.39
CA LYS A 103 7.01 -11.00 -4.74
C LYS A 103 6.29 -10.19 -5.82
N ARG A 104 5.03 -9.81 -5.60
CA ARG A 104 4.28 -9.00 -6.57
C ARG A 104 4.80 -7.58 -6.63
N TRP A 105 5.05 -6.97 -5.47
CA TRP A 105 5.63 -5.65 -5.31
C TRP A 105 6.95 -5.56 -6.08
N GLU A 106 7.91 -6.45 -5.81
CA GLU A 106 9.20 -6.53 -6.50
C GLU A 106 9.09 -6.69 -8.02
N MET A 107 8.07 -7.41 -8.50
CA MET A 107 7.89 -7.67 -9.94
C MET A 107 7.20 -6.52 -10.70
N THR A 108 6.37 -5.71 -10.05
CA THR A 108 5.50 -4.76 -10.76
C THR A 108 5.65 -3.32 -10.31
N LEU A 109 5.68 -3.06 -9.00
CA LEU A 109 5.52 -1.72 -8.44
C LEU A 109 6.76 -1.24 -7.67
N HIS A 110 7.66 -2.12 -7.25
CA HIS A 110 8.86 -1.71 -6.53
C HIS A 110 9.91 -1.19 -7.50
N HIS A 111 10.44 -0.01 -7.19
CA HIS A 111 11.59 0.56 -7.87
C HIS A 111 12.41 1.32 -6.83
N ASP A 112 13.73 1.39 -7.02
CA ASP A 112 14.63 2.20 -6.19
C ASP A 112 14.13 3.65 -6.00
N PHE A 113 13.36 4.17 -6.98
CA PHE A 113 12.76 5.52 -6.95
C PHE A 113 11.58 5.62 -5.97
N HIS A 114 10.81 4.54 -5.75
CA HIS A 114 9.75 4.51 -4.76
C HIS A 114 10.33 4.50 -3.34
N ALA A 115 11.36 3.69 -3.11
CA ALA A 115 12.13 3.69 -1.86
C ALA A 115 12.77 5.06 -1.59
N ALA A 116 13.42 5.65 -2.60
CA ALA A 116 13.97 7.01 -2.49
C ALA A 116 12.88 8.06 -2.26
N GLY A 117 11.73 7.96 -2.94
CA GLY A 117 10.60 8.87 -2.76
C GLY A 117 10.04 8.80 -1.34
N TYR A 118 9.94 7.60 -0.75
CA TYR A 118 9.57 7.42 0.65
C TYR A 118 10.60 8.04 1.57
N PHE A 119 11.87 7.76 1.30
CA PHE A 119 12.98 8.28 2.08
C PHE A 119 13.02 9.80 2.06
N PHE A 120 12.87 10.46 0.91
CA PHE A 120 12.98 11.92 0.82
C PHE A 120 11.69 12.68 1.13
N ASN A 121 10.57 12.00 1.40
CA ASN A 121 9.32 12.65 1.74
C ASN A 121 9.35 13.20 3.19
N PRO A 122 9.36 14.54 3.40
CA PRO A 122 9.51 15.08 4.74
C PRO A 122 8.30 14.81 5.62
N LYS A 123 7.09 14.68 5.06
CA LYS A 123 5.92 14.29 5.85
C LYS A 123 6.05 12.90 6.44
N ILE A 124 6.87 12.04 5.84
CA ILE A 124 7.13 10.69 6.32
C ILE A 124 8.33 10.71 7.26
N GLN A 125 9.45 11.30 6.85
CA GLN A 125 10.70 11.26 7.62
C GLN A 125 10.66 11.94 8.98
N TYR A 126 9.78 12.92 9.14
CA TYR A 126 9.65 13.67 10.38
C TYR A 126 8.56 13.12 11.30
N LYS A 127 7.94 12.00 10.97
CA LYS A 127 7.10 11.23 11.91
C LYS A 127 7.96 10.54 12.95
N ASP A 128 7.37 10.27 14.11
CA ASP A 128 8.03 9.57 15.22
C ASP A 128 8.27 8.07 14.90
N ASP A 129 7.47 7.49 14.03
CA ASP A 129 7.44 6.07 13.65
C ASP A 129 8.07 5.78 12.28
N VAL A 130 8.92 6.68 11.77
CA VAL A 130 9.58 6.49 10.46
C VAL A 130 10.41 5.20 10.43
N HIS A 131 10.28 4.44 9.34
CA HIS A 131 10.98 3.17 9.14
C HIS A 131 11.94 3.21 7.95
N ASN A 132 13.19 3.56 8.20
CA ASN A 132 14.27 3.56 7.21
C ASN A 132 15.05 2.25 7.26
N ASP A 133 14.42 1.16 6.84
CA ASP A 133 15.08 -0.15 6.81
C ASP A 133 16.14 -0.28 5.71
N GLY A 134 16.79 -1.45 5.67
CA GLY A 134 17.80 -1.74 4.68
C GLY A 134 17.30 -1.74 3.23
N GLU A 135 16.00 -1.96 2.98
CA GLU A 135 15.41 -1.86 1.64
C GLU A 135 15.30 -0.41 1.22
N VAL A 136 14.72 0.44 2.08
CA VAL A 136 14.58 1.88 1.84
C VAL A 136 15.95 2.52 1.60
N MET A 137 16.93 2.24 2.48
CA MET A 137 18.27 2.83 2.35
C MET A 137 18.97 2.35 1.07
N ARG A 138 18.92 1.05 0.77
CA ARG A 138 19.51 0.49 -0.44
C ARG A 138 18.89 1.09 -1.70
N GLY A 139 17.57 1.18 -1.77
CA GLY A 139 16.87 1.81 -2.88
C GLY A 139 17.28 3.28 -3.05
N THR A 140 17.33 4.03 -1.96
CA THR A 140 17.77 5.44 -1.97
C THR A 140 19.17 5.60 -2.54
N ILE A 141 20.13 4.79 -2.08
CA ILE A 141 21.52 4.84 -2.56
C ILE A 141 21.63 4.39 -4.03
N ASN A 142 20.84 3.40 -4.46
CA ASN A 142 20.82 2.93 -5.85
C ASN A 142 20.31 3.97 -6.85
N VAL A 143 19.53 4.97 -6.40
CA VAL A 143 19.06 6.07 -7.25
C VAL A 143 20.17 7.09 -7.53
N ILE A 144 21.05 7.36 -6.56
CA ILE A 144 22.11 8.37 -6.67
C ILE A 144 22.93 8.27 -7.97
N PRO A 145 23.49 7.11 -8.37
CA PRO A 145 24.29 7.03 -9.59
C PRO A 145 23.49 7.26 -10.88
N ARG A 146 22.15 7.19 -10.83
CA ARG A 146 21.26 7.47 -11.96
C ARG A 146 20.99 8.97 -12.14
N ILE A 147 21.14 9.77 -11.08
CA ILE A 147 20.89 11.22 -11.08
C ILE A 147 22.19 12.02 -11.14
N ALA A 148 23.21 11.61 -10.38
CA ALA A 148 24.49 12.30 -10.29
C ALA A 148 25.41 11.96 -11.48
N ARG A 149 26.03 13.00 -12.05
CA ARG A 149 26.82 12.94 -13.29
C ARG A 149 28.30 12.64 -13.05
N SER A 150 28.80 12.90 -11.84
CA SER A 150 30.21 12.68 -11.49
C SER A 150 30.37 11.87 -10.21
N MET A 151 31.57 11.33 -9.97
CA MET A 151 31.88 10.61 -8.72
C MET A 151 31.79 11.53 -7.50
N ASN A 152 32.25 12.79 -7.63
CA ASN A 152 32.19 13.75 -6.53
C ASN A 152 30.74 14.05 -6.14
N GLU A 153 29.87 14.33 -7.12
CA GLU A 153 28.43 14.53 -6.86
C GLU A 153 27.79 13.32 -6.17
N ARG A 154 28.21 12.10 -6.52
CA ARG A 154 27.70 10.87 -5.88
C ARG A 154 28.13 10.79 -4.41
N LEU A 155 29.40 11.08 -4.11
CA LEU A 155 29.92 11.07 -2.74
C LEU A 155 29.24 12.13 -1.89
N ASP A 156 29.06 13.33 -2.43
CA ASP A 156 28.36 14.42 -1.75
C ASP A 156 26.89 14.05 -1.50
N ALA A 157 26.19 13.48 -2.48
CA ALA A 157 24.82 13.03 -2.33
C ALA A 157 24.67 11.93 -1.26
N VAL A 158 25.60 10.97 -1.19
CA VAL A 158 25.60 9.93 -0.15
C VAL A 158 25.79 10.55 1.24
N ALA A 159 26.69 11.53 1.37
CA ALA A 159 26.88 12.25 2.63
C ALA A 159 25.62 13.02 3.05
N GLU A 160 24.94 13.67 2.10
CA GLU A 160 23.69 14.39 2.35
C GLU A 160 22.53 13.46 2.74
N VAL A 161 22.46 12.25 2.18
CA VAL A 161 21.48 11.23 2.59
C VAL A 161 21.61 10.90 4.09
N GLU A 162 22.83 10.69 4.58
CA GLU A 162 23.06 10.42 6.00
C GLU A 162 22.73 11.65 6.87
N ARG A 163 23.09 12.85 6.42
CA ARG A 163 22.75 14.09 7.15
C ARG A 163 21.23 14.30 7.24
N TYR A 164 20.51 14.04 6.16
CA TYR A 164 19.06 14.13 6.12
C TYR A 164 18.40 13.13 7.06
N LYS A 165 18.84 11.86 7.02
CA LYS A 165 18.41 10.81 7.94
C LYS A 165 18.63 11.17 9.41
N MET A 166 19.81 11.72 9.73
CA MET A 166 20.16 12.14 11.09
C MET A 166 19.51 13.47 11.49
N LYS A 167 18.82 14.14 10.57
CA LYS A 167 18.22 15.46 10.78
C LYS A 167 19.22 16.47 11.34
N VAL A 168 20.43 16.52 10.76
CA VAL A 168 21.50 17.45 11.21
C VAL A 168 21.59 18.69 10.33
N GLY A 169 22.05 19.81 10.91
CA GLY A 169 22.16 21.09 10.21
C GLY A 169 20.80 21.61 9.77
N ILE A 170 20.67 21.99 8.49
CA ILE A 170 19.43 22.55 7.95
C ILE A 170 18.24 21.60 8.09
N TYR A 171 18.48 20.28 8.02
CA TYR A 171 17.43 19.27 8.11
C TYR A 171 16.85 19.14 9.53
N GLY A 172 17.59 19.51 10.57
CA GLY A 172 17.10 19.50 11.95
C GLY A 172 16.42 20.80 12.38
N GLY A 173 16.44 21.82 11.53
CA GLY A 173 15.98 23.16 11.87
C GLY A 173 14.47 23.21 12.16
N TYR A 174 14.08 24.16 13.02
CA TYR A 174 12.67 24.43 13.32
C TYR A 174 11.84 24.63 12.04
N ASP A 175 12.35 25.39 11.07
CA ASP A 175 11.63 25.67 9.82
C ASP A 175 11.38 24.40 8.99
N MET A 176 12.35 23.49 8.92
CA MET A 176 12.20 22.23 8.18
C MET A 176 11.21 21.28 8.87
N THR A 177 11.31 21.14 10.18
CA THR A 177 10.34 20.34 10.97
C THR A 177 8.93 20.92 10.88
N TYR A 178 8.79 22.24 10.94
CA TYR A 178 7.51 22.95 10.82
C TYR A 178 6.92 22.81 9.40
N ALA A 179 7.75 22.98 8.37
CA ALA A 179 7.36 22.80 6.97
C ALA A 179 6.88 21.37 6.70
N ALA A 180 7.60 20.35 7.20
CA ALA A 180 7.25 18.92 7.08
C ALA A 180 5.82 18.62 7.58
N GLN A 181 5.36 19.34 8.59
CA GLN A 181 4.03 19.14 9.17
C GLN A 181 2.91 19.87 8.41
N ARG A 182 3.22 20.90 7.60
CA ARG A 182 2.21 21.83 7.09
C ARG A 182 2.17 22.00 5.57
N LEU A 183 3.28 21.84 4.85
CA LEU A 183 3.29 22.02 3.40
C LEU A 183 2.71 20.79 2.70
N SER A 184 1.93 20.96 1.63
CA SER A 184 1.58 19.84 0.73
C SER A 184 2.86 19.28 0.08
N PRO A 185 2.86 18.05 -0.46
CA PRO A 185 4.02 17.49 -1.17
C PRO A 185 4.57 18.44 -2.25
N ASP A 186 3.68 19.19 -2.90
CA ASP A 186 4.03 20.22 -3.89
C ASP A 186 4.88 21.37 -3.31
N GLY A 187 4.73 21.70 -2.03
CA GLY A 187 5.50 22.76 -1.35
C GLY A 187 6.97 22.41 -1.15
N PHE A 188 7.35 21.12 -1.20
CA PHE A 188 8.74 20.68 -1.08
C PHE A 188 9.52 20.75 -2.39
N THR A 189 8.83 20.80 -3.53
CA THR A 189 9.48 20.97 -4.84
C THR A 189 10.11 22.36 -5.01
N CYS A 190 9.71 23.35 -4.21
CA CYS A 190 10.22 24.73 -4.29
C CYS A 190 11.37 25.07 -3.31
N LEU A 191 11.72 24.20 -2.36
CA LEU A 191 12.82 24.48 -1.42
C LEU A 191 14.15 23.84 -1.80
N GLY A 192 14.19 23.02 -2.86
CA GLY A 192 15.38 22.31 -3.32
C GLY A 192 16.19 22.98 -4.45
N VAL A 193 15.84 24.19 -4.91
CA VAL A 193 16.53 24.84 -6.07
C VAL A 193 17.03 26.28 -5.77
N CYS A 194 17.09 26.71 -4.51
CA CYS A 194 17.85 27.91 -4.15
C CYS A 194 19.28 27.56 -3.69
N LEU A 195 20.01 26.82 -4.54
CA LEU A 195 21.48 26.87 -4.61
C LEU A 195 21.86 27.59 -5.90
N LYS A 196 21.59 28.89 -5.93
CA LYS A 196 22.30 29.86 -6.77
C LYS A 196 22.43 31.18 -6.01
N SER A 197 23.55 31.32 -5.31
CA SER A 197 24.32 32.56 -5.19
C SER A 197 25.76 32.17 -4.88
#